data_AF-A0A2X3GEQ9-F1
#
_entry.id   AF-A0A2X3GEQ9-F1
#
_cell.length_a   1.000
_cell.length_b   1.000
_cell.length_c   1.000
_cell.angle_alpha   90.00
_cell.angle_beta   90.00
_cell.angle_gamma   90.00
#
_symmetry.space_group_name_H-M   'P 1'
#
loop_
_entity.id
_entity.type
_entity.pdbx_description
1 polymer ?
#
loop_
_entity_poly.entity_id
_entity_poly.type
_entity_poly.pdbx_seq_one_letter_code
_entity_poly.pdbx_strand_id
1 'polypeptide(L)'
;MPVNRALASVVYGFFYGLWPIAWIIIAAVFVYKISVKTGQFDIIRSSILSITPDQRLQMLIVGFSFGAFLEGAAGFGAPVAITAALLVGLGFNPLYAAGLCLIVNTAPVAFGAMGIPILVAGQVTGIDSFAIGQMVGRQLPFPDHYRAVLDSWRLWTAGAALKRPGRR
;
A
#
# COMPACT_ATOMS: atom_id res chain seq x y z
N MET A 1 -39.63 2.19 -2.89
CA MET A 1 -39.05 0.84 -3.13
C MET A 1 -39.78 -0.16 -2.22
N PRO A 2 -40.11 -1.37 -2.68
CA PRO A 2 -40.71 -2.39 -1.83
C PRO A 2 -39.75 -2.81 -0.71
N VAL A 3 -40.21 -2.84 0.55
CA VAL A 3 -39.37 -3.13 1.74
C VAL A 3 -38.64 -4.47 1.60
N ASN A 4 -39.30 -5.50 1.08
CA ASN A 4 -38.70 -6.81 0.85
C ASN A 4 -37.52 -6.76 -0.13
N ARG A 5 -37.60 -5.93 -1.18
CA ARG A 5 -36.50 -5.80 -2.14
C ARG A 5 -35.35 -4.95 -1.61
N ALA A 6 -35.66 -3.94 -0.79
CA ALA A 6 -34.65 -3.14 -0.11
C ALA A 6 -33.84 -3.98 0.89
N LEU A 7 -34.50 -4.83 1.69
CA LEU A 7 -33.82 -5.76 2.59
C LEU A 7 -32.99 -6.79 1.81
N ALA A 8 -33.56 -7.38 0.76
CA ALA A 8 -32.85 -8.35 -0.07
C ALA A 8 -31.59 -7.76 -0.72
N SER A 9 -31.64 -6.52 -1.22
CA SER A 9 -30.48 -5.87 -1.83
C SER A 9 -29.37 -5.55 -0.83
N VAL A 10 -29.72 -5.17 0.41
CA VAL A 10 -28.76 -4.93 1.49
C VAL A 10 -28.02 -6.22 1.85
N VAL A 11 -28.77 -7.31 2.07
CA VAL A 11 -28.19 -8.63 2.40
C VAL A 11 -27.31 -9.13 1.25
N TYR A 12 -27.78 -9.03 0.02
CA TYR A 12 -26.99 -9.43 -1.16
C TYR A 12 -25.69 -8.63 -1.28
N GLY A 13 -25.75 -7.30 -1.15
CA GLY A 13 -24.56 -6.44 -1.21
C GLY A 13 -23.55 -6.75 -0.10
N PHE A 14 -24.03 -7.03 1.12
CA PHE A 14 -23.16 -7.44 2.23
C PHE A 14 -22.37 -8.71 1.92
N PHE A 15 -23.04 -9.78 1.48
CA PHE A 15 -22.36 -11.03 1.14
C PHE A 15 -21.48 -10.90 -0.10
N TYR A 16 -21.92 -10.14 -1.11
CA TYR A 16 -21.15 -9.89 -2.33
C TYR A 16 -19.83 -9.18 -2.07
N GLY A 17 -19.80 -8.24 -1.12
CA GLY A 17 -18.56 -7.58 -0.69
C GLY A 17 -17.74 -8.40 0.30
N LEU A 18 -18.38 -8.99 1.31
CA LEU A 18 -17.69 -9.72 2.37
C LEU A 18 -16.98 -10.96 1.85
N TRP A 19 -17.63 -11.72 0.96
CA TRP A 19 -17.13 -13.03 0.52
C TRP A 19 -15.77 -12.95 -0.19
N PRO A 20 -15.57 -12.08 -1.22
CA PRO A 20 -14.28 -11.94 -1.87
C PRO A 20 -13.20 -11.38 -0.93
N ILE A 21 -13.54 -10.37 -0.13
CA ILE A 21 -12.58 -9.71 0.79
C ILE A 21 -12.09 -10.71 1.84
N ALA A 22 -12.99 -11.51 2.43
CA ALA A 22 -12.64 -12.52 3.41
C ALA A 22 -11.63 -13.52 2.83
N TRP A 23 -11.86 -13.98 1.60
CA TRP A 23 -10.96 -14.95 0.95
C TRP A 23 -9.57 -14.37 0.66
N ILE A 24 -9.50 -13.10 0.23
CA ILE A 24 -8.23 -12.39 0.01
C ILE A 24 -7.42 -12.28 1.30
N ILE A 25 -8.04 -11.85 2.40
CA ILE A 25 -7.36 -11.70 3.69
C ILE A 25 -6.87 -13.06 4.20
N ILE A 26 -7.71 -14.10 4.12
CA ILE A 26 -7.32 -15.46 4.55
C ILE A 26 -6.12 -15.94 3.74
N ALA A 27 -6.17 -15.83 2.40
CA ALA A 27 -5.08 -16.24 1.53
C ALA A 27 -3.79 -15.44 1.80
N ALA A 28 -3.88 -14.11 1.95
CA ALA A 28 -2.75 -13.24 2.23
C ALA A 28 -2.10 -13.56 3.59
N VAL A 29 -2.89 -13.71 4.65
CA VAL A 29 -2.40 -14.09 5.98
C VAL A 29 -1.81 -15.49 5.98
N PHE A 30 -2.40 -16.42 5.23
CA PHE A 30 -1.88 -17.78 5.09
C PHE A 30 -0.49 -17.78 4.41
N VAL A 31 -0.35 -17.08 3.28
CA VAL A 31 0.94 -16.91 2.60
C VAL A 31 1.95 -16.23 3.51
N TYR A 32 1.56 -15.14 4.19
CA TYR A 32 2.43 -14.46 5.16
C TYR A 32 2.93 -15.41 6.27
N LYS A 33 2.02 -16.18 6.88
CA LYS A 33 2.39 -17.14 7.93
C LYS A 33 3.31 -18.24 7.41
N ILE A 34 3.13 -18.70 6.17
CA ILE A 34 4.06 -19.64 5.53
C ILE A 34 5.43 -19.00 5.33
N SER A 35 5.50 -17.79 4.77
CA SER A 35 6.75 -17.07 4.54
C SER A 35 7.53 -16.80 5.83
N VAL A 36 6.83 -16.49 6.93
CA VAL A 36 7.46 -16.33 8.25
C VAL A 36 7.93 -17.67 8.81
N LYS A 37 7.08 -18.71 8.78
CA LYS A 37 7.41 -20.04 9.33
C LYS A 37 8.55 -20.74 8.58
N THR A 38 8.69 -20.48 7.28
CA THR A 38 9.74 -21.06 6.44
C THR A 38 11.08 -20.30 6.53
N GLY A 39 11.17 -19.22 7.31
CA GLY A 39 12.40 -18.41 7.43
C GLY A 39 12.73 -17.62 6.16
N GLN A 40 11.88 -17.67 5.13
CA GLN A 40 12.06 -16.91 3.89
C GLN A 40 12.07 -15.39 4.14
N PHE A 41 11.40 -14.94 5.19
CA PHE A 41 11.43 -13.54 5.60
C PHE A 41 12.84 -13.06 6.01
N ASP A 42 13.60 -13.89 6.73
CA ASP A 42 14.99 -13.58 7.08
C ASP A 42 15.91 -13.59 5.87
N ILE A 43 15.64 -14.46 4.90
CA ILE A 43 16.32 -14.46 3.60
C ILE A 43 16.06 -13.14 2.88
N ILE A 44 14.80 -12.70 2.76
CA ILE A 44 14.45 -11.40 2.15
C ILE A 44 15.21 -10.25 2.82
N ARG A 45 15.22 -10.21 4.16
CA ARG A 45 15.96 -9.21 4.93
C ARG A 45 17.47 -9.25 4.61
N SER A 46 18.06 -10.44 4.56
CA SER A 46 19.48 -10.62 4.23
C SER A 46 19.82 -10.22 2.80
N SER A 47 18.93 -10.51 1.84
CA SER A 47 19.09 -10.13 0.44
C SER A 47 19.06 -8.61 0.28
N ILE A 48 18.16 -7.91 0.97
CA ILE A 48 18.10 -6.44 0.96
C ILE A 48 19.38 -5.83 1.53
N LEU A 49 19.87 -6.36 2.65
CA LEU A 49 21.14 -5.93 3.26
C LEU A 49 22.36 -6.18 2.36
N SER A 50 22.34 -7.26 1.57
CA SER A 50 23.43 -7.58 0.64
C SER A 50 23.50 -6.67 -0.59
N ILE A 51 22.38 -6.06 -1.00
CA ILE A 51 22.35 -5.19 -2.19
C ILE A 51 23.00 -3.85 -1.87
N THR A 52 22.69 -3.26 -0.72
CA THR A 52 23.24 -1.94 -0.37
C THR A 52 23.32 -1.71 1.14
N PRO A 53 24.41 -1.10 1.62
CA PRO A 53 24.51 -0.65 3.01
C PRO A 53 23.84 0.70 3.26
N ASP A 54 23.47 1.46 2.20
CA ASP A 54 22.83 2.77 2.36
C ASP A 54 21.35 2.63 2.73
N GLN A 55 20.99 3.14 3.90
CA GLN A 55 19.62 3.18 4.41
C GLN A 55 18.64 3.81 3.40
N ARG A 56 19.05 4.80 2.61
CA ARG A 56 18.14 5.44 1.65
C ARG A 56 17.72 4.52 0.53
N LEU A 57 18.68 3.80 -0.03
CA LEU A 57 18.42 2.83 -1.08
C LEU A 57 17.64 1.64 -0.52
N GLN A 58 17.91 1.22 0.72
CA GLN A 58 17.08 0.21 1.40
C GLN A 58 15.63 0.66 1.55
N MET A 59 15.39 1.92 1.93
CA MET A 59 14.04 2.47 2.01
C MET A 59 13.34 2.44 0.65
N LEU A 60 14.04 2.78 -0.42
CA LEU A 60 13.46 2.80 -1.76
C LEU A 60 13.15 1.38 -2.26
N ILE A 61 14.04 0.42 -2.02
CA ILE A 61 13.82 -0.99 -2.40
C ILE A 61 12.65 -1.60 -1.60
N VAL A 62 12.62 -1.36 -0.28
CA VAL A 62 11.64 -1.97 0.62
C VAL A 62 10.32 -1.21 0.63
N GLY A 63 10.37 0.08 0.97
CA GLY A 63 9.20 0.93 1.13
C GLY A 63 8.48 1.20 -0.18
N PHE A 64 9.21 1.38 -1.29
CA PHE A 64 8.61 1.65 -2.60
C PHE A 64 8.42 0.38 -3.43
N SER A 65 9.51 -0.28 -3.85
CA SER A 65 9.39 -1.38 -4.81
C SER A 65 8.70 -2.61 -4.22
N PHE A 66 9.14 -3.09 -3.06
CA PHE A 66 8.52 -4.24 -2.40
C PHE A 66 7.14 -3.89 -1.83
N GLY A 67 6.97 -2.69 -1.29
CA GLY A 67 5.66 -2.17 -0.87
C GLY A 67 4.64 -2.13 -1.99
N ALA A 68 5.01 -1.61 -3.17
CA ALA A 68 4.15 -1.58 -4.35
C ALA A 68 3.74 -2.98 -4.83
N PHE A 69 4.68 -3.93 -4.81
CA PHE A 69 4.38 -5.33 -5.13
C PHE A 69 3.35 -5.93 -4.16
N LEU A 70 3.52 -5.70 -2.86
CA LEU A 70 2.57 -6.15 -1.85
C LEU A 70 1.21 -5.45 -1.96
N GLU A 71 1.16 -4.18 -2.38
CA GLU A 71 -0.09 -3.44 -2.61
C GLU A 71 -0.88 -4.01 -3.79
N GLY A 72 -0.22 -4.50 -4.82
CA GLY A 72 -0.87 -5.26 -5.90
C GLY A 72 -1.39 -6.63 -5.45
N ALA A 73 -0.73 -7.30 -4.50
CA ALA A 73 -1.08 -8.64 -4.06
C ALA A 73 -2.12 -8.70 -2.93
N ALA A 74 -2.02 -7.81 -1.94
CA ALA A 74 -2.84 -7.81 -0.73
C ALA A 74 -3.74 -6.57 -0.62
N GLY A 75 -3.23 -5.40 -1.04
CA GLY A 75 -3.93 -4.12 -0.94
C GLY A 75 -4.26 -3.68 0.50
N PHE A 76 -5.12 -2.67 0.62
CA PHE A 76 -5.77 -2.26 1.87
C PHE A 76 -4.82 -1.92 3.03
N GLY A 77 -3.62 -1.39 2.73
CA GLY A 77 -2.68 -0.91 3.75
C GLY A 77 -1.88 -2.00 4.49
N ALA A 78 -2.13 -3.29 4.22
CA ALA A 78 -1.27 -4.39 4.67
C ALA A 78 0.22 -4.22 4.25
N PRO A 79 0.54 -3.70 3.04
CA PRO A 79 1.92 -3.47 2.60
C PRO A 79 2.68 -2.49 3.48
N VAL A 80 2.02 -1.42 3.93
CA VAL A 80 2.61 -0.39 4.78
C VAL A 80 3.07 -1.02 6.10
N ALA A 81 2.23 -1.86 6.70
CA ALA A 81 2.57 -2.53 7.95
C ALA A 81 3.78 -3.49 7.79
N ILE A 82 3.79 -4.30 6.71
CA ILE A 82 4.85 -5.28 6.46
C ILE A 82 6.18 -4.59 6.15
N THR A 83 6.18 -3.59 5.28
CA THR A 83 7.40 -2.85 4.89
C THR A 83 7.95 -1.99 6.03
N ALA A 84 7.09 -1.36 6.83
CA ALA A 84 7.51 -0.62 8.01
C ALA A 84 8.15 -1.53 9.06
N ALA A 85 7.57 -2.70 9.32
CA ALA A 85 8.14 -3.69 10.23
C ALA A 85 9.53 -4.19 9.74
N LEU A 86 9.67 -4.40 8.42
CA LEU A 86 10.95 -4.79 7.83
C LEU A 86 12.01 -3.70 8.00
N LEU A 87 11.67 -2.43 7.74
CA LEU A 87 12.58 -1.30 7.91
C LEU A 87 12.97 -1.08 9.37
N VAL A 88 12.05 -1.26 10.31
CA VAL A 88 12.38 -1.25 11.75
C VAL A 88 13.38 -2.35 12.09
N GLY A 89 13.19 -3.55 11.52
CA GLY A 89 14.16 -4.65 11.63
C GLY A 89 15.53 -4.32 11.03
N LEU A 90 15.63 -3.38 10.10
CA LEU A 90 16.88 -2.91 9.49
C LEU A 90 17.54 -1.74 10.26
N GLY A 91 16.95 -1.29 11.38
CA GLY A 91 17.51 -0.26 12.25
C GLY A 91 16.93 1.14 12.05
N PHE A 92 15.81 1.29 11.33
CA PHE A 92 15.10 2.56 11.22
C PHE A 92 14.30 2.86 12.49
N ASN A 93 14.13 4.15 12.80
CA ASN A 93 13.20 4.57 13.86
C ASN A 93 11.75 4.18 13.48
N PRO A 94 10.98 3.52 14.36
CA PRO A 94 9.63 3.04 14.04
C PRO A 94 8.66 4.08 13.49
N LEU A 95 8.61 5.27 14.10
CA LEU A 95 7.74 6.36 13.65
C LEU A 95 8.16 6.88 12.28
N TYR A 96 9.47 6.94 12.05
CA TYR A 96 10.02 7.40 10.78
C TYR A 96 9.81 6.38 9.65
N ALA A 97 10.03 5.09 9.93
CA ALA A 97 9.78 4.01 8.98
C ALA A 97 8.31 3.93 8.58
N ALA A 98 7.39 3.98 9.55
CA ALA A 98 5.95 3.97 9.28
C ALA A 98 5.51 5.20 8.46
N GLY A 99 6.00 6.40 8.81
CA GLY A 99 5.69 7.62 8.07
C GLY A 99 6.22 7.58 6.63
N LEU A 100 7.43 7.09 6.42
CA LEU A 100 8.01 6.94 5.08
C LEU A 100 7.23 5.91 4.25
N CYS A 101 6.91 4.75 4.81
CA CYS A 101 6.10 3.74 4.13
C CYS A 101 4.70 4.28 3.76
N LEU A 102 4.07 5.09 4.63
CA LEU A 102 2.79 5.72 4.33
C LEU A 102 2.88 6.68 3.15
N ILE A 103 3.87 7.58 3.15
CA ILE A 103 4.09 8.55 2.06
C ILE A 103 4.31 7.81 0.75
N VAL A 104 5.19 6.82 0.78
CA VAL A 104 5.63 6.08 -0.41
C VAL A 104 4.51 5.21 -0.98
N ASN A 105 3.61 4.68 -0.14
CA ASN A 105 2.47 3.88 -0.59
C ASN A 105 1.41 4.69 -1.37
N THR A 106 1.44 6.03 -1.31
CA THR A 106 0.46 6.89 -2.01
C THR A 106 0.41 6.63 -3.53
N ALA A 107 1.56 6.39 -4.16
CA ALA A 107 1.63 6.12 -5.60
C ALA A 107 1.09 4.72 -5.99
N PRO A 108 1.56 3.61 -5.40
CA PRO A 108 1.08 2.28 -5.77
C PRO A 108 -0.38 2.01 -5.41
N VAL A 109 -0.93 2.64 -4.37
CA VAL A 109 -2.34 2.47 -3.98
C VAL A 109 -3.31 2.75 -5.12
N ALA A 110 -3.02 3.77 -5.94
CA ALA A 110 -3.85 4.11 -7.10
C ALA A 110 -3.89 2.99 -8.17
N PHE A 111 -2.83 2.18 -8.23
CA PHE A 111 -2.71 1.06 -9.17
C PHE A 111 -3.02 -0.31 -8.53
N GLY A 112 -3.27 -0.33 -7.22
CA GLY A 112 -3.57 -1.54 -6.45
C GLY A 112 -5.06 -1.83 -6.31
N ALA A 113 -5.46 -2.35 -5.16
CA ALA A 113 -6.84 -2.80 -4.89
C ALA A 113 -7.91 -1.69 -5.00
N MET A 114 -7.51 -0.41 -5.04
CA MET A 114 -8.43 0.73 -5.22
C MET A 114 -9.17 0.75 -6.56
N GLY A 115 -8.72 -0.02 -7.56
CA GLY A 115 -9.46 -0.21 -8.81
C GLY A 115 -10.75 -1.03 -8.63
N ILE A 116 -10.80 -1.92 -7.63
CA ILE A 116 -11.92 -2.86 -7.45
C ILE A 116 -13.23 -2.12 -7.16
N PRO A 117 -13.31 -1.16 -6.21
CA PRO A 117 -14.52 -0.38 -5.98
C PRO A 117 -14.98 0.42 -7.19
N ILE A 118 -14.07 0.91 -8.03
CA ILE A 118 -14.40 1.68 -9.24
C ILE A 118 -15.07 0.77 -10.27
N LEU A 119 -14.50 -0.42 -10.50
CA LEU A 119 -15.05 -1.41 -11.42
C LEU A 119 -16.41 -1.92 -10.93
N VAL A 120 -16.52 -2.26 -9.63
CA VAL A 120 -17.79 -2.74 -9.04
C VAL A 120 -18.84 -1.63 -9.10
N ALA A 121 -18.48 -0.38 -8.80
CA ALA A 121 -19.40 0.76 -8.90
C ALA A 121 -19.91 0.94 -10.34
N GLY A 122 -19.05 0.83 -11.35
CA GLY A 122 -19.48 0.89 -12.75
C GLY A 122 -20.43 -0.25 -13.12
N GLN A 123 -20.13 -1.48 -12.68
CA GLN A 123 -20.98 -2.65 -12.92
C GLN A 123 -22.37 -2.52 -12.27
N VAL A 124 -22.46 -2.02 -11.04
CA VAL A 124 -23.77 -1.94 -10.33
C VAL A 124 -24.60 -0.73 -10.71
N THR A 125 -23.97 0.39 -11.12
CA THR A 125 -24.67 1.62 -11.51
C THR A 125 -24.94 1.70 -13.02
N GLY A 126 -24.26 0.90 -13.84
CA GLY A 126 -24.28 1.03 -15.29
C GLY A 126 -23.56 2.26 -15.84
N ILE A 127 -22.86 3.01 -14.98
CA ILE A 127 -22.04 4.15 -15.36
C ILE A 127 -20.66 3.63 -15.80
N ASP A 128 -20.09 4.25 -16.84
CA ASP A 128 -18.74 3.92 -17.28
C ASP A 128 -17.73 4.04 -16.12
N SER A 129 -16.95 2.97 -15.92
CA SER A 129 -15.96 2.90 -14.84
C SER A 129 -14.89 3.98 -14.99
N PHE A 130 -14.59 4.38 -16.24
CA PHE A 130 -13.65 5.47 -16.49
C PHE A 130 -14.20 6.82 -16.02
N ALA A 131 -15.49 7.11 -16.24
CA ALA A 131 -16.13 8.32 -15.74
C ALA A 131 -16.16 8.36 -14.19
N ILE A 132 -16.43 7.22 -13.54
CA ILE A 132 -16.36 7.10 -12.07
C ILE A 132 -14.92 7.35 -11.58
N GLY A 133 -13.93 6.71 -12.23
CA GLY A 133 -12.52 6.89 -11.89
C GLY A 133 -12.06 8.35 -12.04
N GLN A 134 -12.51 9.05 -13.08
CA GLN A 134 -12.24 10.48 -13.26
C GLN A 134 -12.86 11.34 -12.15
N MET A 135 -14.08 11.02 -11.71
CA MET A 135 -14.74 11.76 -10.63
C MET A 135 -14.06 11.51 -9.28
N VAL A 136 -13.71 10.25 -8.98
CA VAL A 136 -12.94 9.88 -7.79
C VAL A 136 -11.57 10.56 -7.80
N GLY A 137 -10.88 10.58 -8.94
CA GLY A 137 -9.61 11.29 -9.11
C GLY A 137 -9.69 12.80 -8.93
N ARG A 138 -10.88 13.41 -9.14
CA ARG A 138 -11.16 14.83 -8.85
C ARG A 138 -11.55 15.11 -7.40
N GLN A 139 -11.99 14.10 -6.65
CA GLN A 139 -12.36 14.21 -5.23
C GLN A 139 -11.19 13.89 -4.30
N LEU A 140 -10.28 13.02 -4.71
CA LEU A 140 -9.05 12.68 -4.00
C LEU A 140 -8.03 13.84 -3.82
N PRO A 141 -7.97 14.92 -4.63
CA PRO A 141 -7.01 15.98 -4.42
C PRO A 141 -7.64 17.08 -3.55
N PHE A 142 -7.41 17.01 -2.25
CA PHE A 142 -7.05 18.25 -1.56
C PHE A 142 -5.63 18.61 -2.04
N PRO A 143 -5.44 19.72 -2.79
CA PRO A 143 -4.21 20.01 -3.55
C PRO A 143 -2.92 20.02 -2.72
N ASP A 144 -3.03 20.20 -1.40
CA ASP A 144 -1.88 20.32 -0.50
C ASP A 144 -1.23 18.98 -0.20
N HIS A 145 -1.96 17.86 -0.26
CA HIS A 145 -1.41 16.54 0.13
C HIS A 145 -0.47 15.95 -0.93
N TYR A 146 -0.82 16.07 -2.22
CA TYR A 146 0.05 15.54 -3.29
C TYR A 146 1.31 16.39 -3.48
N ARG A 147 1.20 17.72 -3.31
CA ARG A 147 2.36 18.62 -3.26
C ARG A 147 3.19 18.37 -2.01
N ALA A 148 2.58 18.17 -0.84
CA ALA A 148 3.31 17.78 0.36
C ALA A 148 4.01 16.43 0.21
N VAL A 149 3.41 15.43 -0.44
CA VAL A 149 4.06 14.14 -0.74
C VAL A 149 5.24 14.32 -1.68
N LEU A 150 5.06 15.05 -2.80
CA LEU A 150 6.13 15.33 -3.77
C LEU A 150 7.24 16.22 -3.19
N ASP A 151 6.89 17.20 -2.36
CA ASP A 151 7.82 18.09 -1.67
C ASP A 151 8.53 17.35 -0.53
N SER A 152 7.86 16.44 0.18
CA SER A 152 8.51 15.52 1.13
C SER A 152 9.51 14.62 0.43
N TRP A 153 9.17 14.16 -0.78
CA TRP A 153 10.05 13.36 -1.63
C TRP A 153 11.27 14.18 -2.11
N ARG A 154 11.06 15.42 -2.54
CA ARG A 154 12.12 16.37 -2.93
C ARG A 154 13.00 16.78 -1.75
N LEU A 155 12.41 17.07 -0.58
CA LEU A 155 13.13 17.42 0.64
C LEU A 155 13.93 16.24 1.19
N TRP A 156 13.42 15.02 1.06
CA TRP A 156 14.15 13.83 1.47
C TRP A 156 15.28 13.48 0.51
N THR A 157 15.05 13.52 -0.80
CA THR A 157 16.13 13.33 -1.81
C THR A 157 17.19 14.43 -1.74
N ALA A 158 16.80 15.68 -1.49
CA ALA A 158 17.72 16.80 -1.29
C ALA A 158 18.44 16.75 0.07
N GLY A 159 17.75 16.43 1.16
CA GLY A 159 18.32 16.27 2.49
C GLY A 159 19.24 15.05 2.60
N ALA A 160 18.96 14.02 1.79
CA ALA A 160 19.86 12.91 1.57
C ALA A 160 21.18 13.37 0.93
N ALA A 161 21.15 14.21 -0.11
CA ALA A 161 22.39 14.72 -0.72
C ALA A 161 23.31 15.47 0.27
N LEU A 162 22.75 16.01 1.37
CA LEU A 162 23.49 16.79 2.37
C LEU A 162 24.01 15.99 3.57
N LYS A 163 23.45 14.81 3.88
CA LYS A 163 24.02 13.91 4.89
C LYS A 163 25.00 12.96 4.22
N ARG A 164 26.17 13.46 3.81
CA ARG A 164 27.37 12.62 3.73
C ARG A 164 27.69 12.22 5.17
N PRO A 165 27.81 10.92 5.51
CA PRO A 165 28.38 10.55 6.79
C PRO A 165 29.83 11.04 6.76
N GLY A 166 30.08 12.15 7.46
CA GLY A 166 31.42 12.64 7.70
C GLY A 166 32.17 11.58 8.47
N ARG A 167 33.14 10.95 7.81
CA ARG A 167 34.52 10.84 8.27
C ARG A 167 34.68 11.07 9.79
N ARG A 168 34.53 10.00 10.55
CA ARG A 168 35.38 9.58 11.67
C ARG A 168 34.99 8.18 12.09
#